data_AF-A0A9P9IQZ9-F1
#
_entry.id   AF-A0A9P9IQZ9-F1
#
_cell.length_a   1.000
_cell.length_b   1.000
_cell.length_c   1.000
_cell.angle_alpha   90.00
_cell.angle_beta   90.00
_cell.angle_gamma   90.00
#
_symmetry.space_group_name_H-M   'P 1'
#
loop_
_entity.id
_entity.type
_entity.pdbx_description
1 polymer ?
#
loop_
_entity_poly.entity_id
_entity_poly.type
_entity_poly.pdbx_seq_one_letter_code
_entity_poly.pdbx_strand_id
1 'polypeptide(L)'
;MFWPSTQRETAAGSSPADLEQGASRPDRGSDPVSEATPAAVDAEQGRLMPSEQMTRHQLFYVLMLDGVGGMLLSGGVNFALAYAMYTTQDTAKNPVRLFQLPNTLAGDAAVTIFVQCILTWFVEKGLVAYDLDRRSVQPMGFVPEPTLRWQRWFFFLPTSVEEKGEVVTPSRLASLLQQALRGLILAVFGFLLLWPAGVGVLTALGQKTGGDYTYADRWTPQVFKFVLGGLLGLFTTPLMAAFWLVKAGWEVKAHHLPKDI
;
A
#
# COMPACT_ATOMS: atom_id res chain seq x y z
N MET A 1 17.12 -65.67 7.04
CA MET A 1 15.95 -66.52 7.36
C MET A 1 15.20 -66.72 6.05
N PHE A 2 15.37 -67.90 5.47
CA PHE A 2 14.87 -68.35 4.17
C PHE A 2 13.44 -68.89 4.29
N TRP A 3 12.55 -68.66 3.32
CA TRP A 3 11.95 -69.67 2.40
C TRP A 3 10.84 -69.01 1.50
N PRO A 4 10.55 -69.52 0.27
CA PRO A 4 10.13 -68.75 -0.89
C PRO A 4 8.80 -69.16 -1.58
N SER A 5 8.56 -68.51 -2.73
CA SER A 5 7.92 -68.96 -3.99
C SER A 5 6.49 -69.52 -3.98
N THR A 6 5.63 -68.96 -4.83
CA THR A 6 5.16 -69.68 -6.05
C THR A 6 4.37 -68.78 -6.99
N GLN A 7 4.73 -68.90 -8.27
CA GLN A 7 4.09 -68.38 -9.46
C GLN A 7 2.99 -69.35 -9.90
N ARG A 8 1.84 -68.86 -10.39
CA ARG A 8 0.94 -69.62 -11.28
C ARG A 8 0.16 -68.68 -12.18
N GLU A 9 0.57 -68.68 -13.45
CA GLU A 9 -0.24 -68.28 -14.59
C GLU A 9 -1.41 -69.25 -14.75
N THR A 10 -2.57 -68.72 -15.15
CA THR A 10 -3.54 -69.47 -15.97
C THR A 10 -4.12 -68.52 -17.00
N ALA A 11 -3.98 -68.91 -18.26
CA ALA A 11 -4.58 -68.29 -19.43
C ALA A 11 -5.83 -69.08 -19.84
N ALA A 12 -6.91 -68.37 -20.18
CA ALA A 12 -8.01 -68.73 -21.10
C ALA A 12 -8.93 -67.49 -21.13
N GLY A 13 -9.26 -66.82 -22.24
CA GLY A 13 -9.40 -67.28 -23.61
C GLY A 13 -10.90 -67.37 -23.94
N SER A 14 -11.52 -66.27 -24.40
CA SER A 14 -12.63 -66.27 -25.38
C SER A 14 -13.01 -64.84 -25.77
N SER A 15 -13.18 -64.65 -27.07
CA SER A 15 -13.34 -63.41 -27.82
C SER A 15 -14.81 -63.28 -28.33
N PRO A 16 -15.18 -62.37 -29.25
CA PRO A 16 -16.22 -61.37 -29.01
C PRO A 16 -17.43 -61.56 -29.94
N ALA A 17 -18.64 -61.22 -29.50
CA ALA A 17 -19.74 -60.97 -30.42
C ALA A 17 -20.88 -60.22 -29.74
N ASP A 18 -21.53 -59.39 -30.56
CA ASP A 18 -22.91 -58.94 -30.48
C ASP A 18 -23.20 -57.61 -29.77
N LEU A 19 -23.45 -56.56 -30.58
CA LEU A 19 -24.77 -55.92 -30.82
C LEU A 19 -25.02 -54.84 -29.73
N GLU A 20 -25.50 -53.63 -29.95
CA GLU A 20 -26.25 -52.98 -31.02
C GLU A 20 -26.33 -51.48 -30.68
N GLN A 21 -26.45 -50.64 -31.71
CA GLN A 21 -27.30 -49.43 -31.82
C GLN A 21 -27.27 -48.32 -30.75
N GLY A 22 -27.12 -47.11 -31.27
CA GLY A 22 -27.18 -45.86 -30.53
C GLY A 22 -28.57 -45.45 -30.05
N ALA A 23 -28.58 -44.57 -29.06
CA ALA A 23 -29.67 -43.65 -28.80
C ALA A 23 -29.09 -42.36 -28.19
N SER A 24 -29.37 -41.26 -28.88
CA SER A 24 -29.00 -39.89 -28.51
C SER A 24 -29.70 -39.44 -27.22
N ARG A 25 -28.97 -38.72 -26.35
CA ARG A 25 -29.58 -37.82 -25.35
C ARG A 25 -28.68 -36.59 -25.20
N PRO A 26 -29.23 -35.35 -25.28
CA PRO A 26 -28.44 -34.15 -25.10
C PRO A 26 -28.27 -33.92 -23.59
N ASP A 27 -27.03 -33.95 -23.11
CA ASP A 27 -26.74 -33.57 -21.74
C ASP A 27 -26.73 -32.04 -21.64
N ARG A 28 -27.57 -31.52 -20.74
CA ARG A 28 -27.76 -30.10 -20.48
C ARG A 28 -26.58 -29.68 -19.60
N GLY A 29 -25.47 -29.35 -20.27
CA GLY A 29 -24.24 -28.89 -19.65
C GLY A 29 -24.47 -27.63 -18.82
N SER A 30 -24.26 -27.80 -17.53
CA SER A 30 -24.10 -26.80 -16.48
C SER A 30 -23.26 -25.59 -16.91
N ASP A 31 -23.74 -24.40 -16.52
CA ASP A 31 -23.00 -23.15 -16.55
C ASP A 31 -21.59 -23.31 -15.97
N PRO A 32 -20.53 -22.75 -16.60
CA PRO A 32 -19.23 -22.70 -15.95
C PRO A 32 -19.31 -21.69 -14.81
N VAL A 33 -19.27 -22.20 -13.58
CA VAL A 33 -18.81 -21.44 -12.43
C VAL A 33 -17.47 -20.84 -12.82
N SER A 34 -17.41 -19.50 -12.84
CA SER A 34 -16.22 -18.71 -13.12
C SER A 34 -15.12 -19.05 -12.12
N GLU A 35 -14.34 -20.07 -12.44
CA GLU A 35 -13.12 -20.45 -11.73
C GLU A 35 -12.13 -19.29 -11.89
N ALA A 36 -11.78 -18.67 -10.77
CA ALA A 36 -10.73 -17.66 -10.73
C ALA A 36 -9.43 -18.33 -11.18
N THR A 37 -8.91 -17.94 -12.34
CA THR A 37 -7.61 -18.40 -12.85
C THR A 37 -6.57 -18.30 -11.74
N PRO A 38 -5.95 -19.41 -11.30
CA PRO A 38 -4.92 -19.35 -10.27
C PRO A 38 -3.80 -18.44 -10.77
N ALA A 39 -3.43 -17.48 -9.93
CA ALA A 39 -2.41 -16.50 -10.24
C ALA A 39 -1.13 -17.20 -10.67
N ALA A 40 -0.69 -16.97 -11.91
CA ALA A 40 0.53 -17.55 -12.42
C ALA A 40 1.71 -17.09 -11.55
N VAL A 41 2.55 -18.03 -11.15
CA VAL A 41 3.76 -17.79 -10.37
C VAL A 41 4.93 -17.72 -11.35
N ASP A 42 5.75 -16.68 -11.25
CA ASP A 42 7.03 -16.61 -11.96
C ASP A 42 7.92 -17.78 -11.50
N ALA A 43 8.29 -18.64 -12.45
CA ALA A 43 9.06 -19.85 -12.20
C ALA A 43 10.52 -19.58 -11.81
N GLU A 44 11.09 -18.40 -12.14
CA GLU A 44 12.47 -18.07 -11.81
C GLU A 44 12.62 -17.46 -10.40
N GLN A 45 11.69 -16.59 -9.99
CA GLN A 45 11.79 -15.86 -8.71
C GLN A 45 10.80 -16.33 -7.66
N GLY A 46 9.85 -17.20 -8.03
CA GLY A 46 8.77 -17.62 -7.16
C GLY A 46 7.89 -16.46 -6.71
N ARG A 47 7.80 -15.37 -7.49
CA ARG A 47 6.92 -14.21 -7.22
C ARG A 47 5.62 -14.34 -7.99
N LEU A 48 4.54 -13.70 -7.53
CA LEU A 48 3.29 -13.69 -8.29
C LEU A 48 3.44 -12.82 -9.54
N MET A 49 2.92 -13.29 -10.67
CA MET A 49 2.93 -12.51 -11.90
C MET A 49 2.14 -11.21 -11.74
N PRO A 50 2.54 -10.11 -12.40
CA PRO A 50 1.82 -8.85 -12.34
C PRO A 50 0.41 -9.01 -12.89
N SER A 51 -0.58 -8.47 -12.20
CA SER A 51 -1.96 -8.55 -12.66
C SER A 51 -2.22 -7.63 -13.86
N GLU A 52 -2.86 -8.17 -14.90
CA GLU A 52 -3.26 -7.44 -16.12
C GLU A 52 -4.53 -6.58 -15.92
N GLN A 53 -5.26 -6.79 -14.82
CA GLN A 53 -6.42 -5.96 -14.43
C GLN A 53 -6.40 -5.69 -12.92
N MET A 54 -7.14 -4.68 -12.46
CA MET A 54 -7.27 -4.45 -11.02
C MET A 54 -8.07 -5.58 -10.37
N THR A 55 -7.40 -6.40 -9.55
CA THR A 55 -8.07 -7.50 -8.85
C THR A 55 -8.88 -6.96 -7.66
N ARG A 56 -9.96 -7.66 -7.29
CA ARG A 56 -10.73 -7.32 -6.08
C ARG A 56 -9.89 -7.40 -4.82
N HIS A 57 -8.93 -8.33 -4.77
CA HIS A 57 -7.99 -8.47 -3.66
C HIS A 57 -7.06 -7.26 -3.54
N GLN A 58 -6.50 -6.78 -4.65
CA GLN A 58 -5.70 -5.55 -4.66
C GLN A 58 -6.52 -4.32 -4.25
N LEU A 59 -7.76 -4.22 -4.73
CA LEU A 59 -8.66 -3.12 -4.33
C LEU A 59 -8.97 -3.16 -2.83
N PHE A 60 -9.25 -4.34 -2.29
CA PHE A 60 -9.48 -4.53 -0.85
C PHE A 60 -8.23 -4.19 -0.04
N TYR A 61 -7.06 -4.65 -0.47
CA TYR A 61 -5.78 -4.34 0.17
C TYR A 61 -5.57 -2.82 0.25
N VAL A 62 -5.58 -2.13 -0.89
CA VAL A 62 -5.30 -0.70 -0.98
C VAL A 62 -6.34 0.15 -0.24
N LEU A 63 -7.64 -0.14 -0.39
CA LEU A 63 -8.68 0.73 0.20
C LEU A 63 -9.02 0.38 1.65
N MET A 64 -9.07 -0.90 2.01
CA MET A 64 -9.48 -1.30 3.35
C MET A 64 -8.29 -1.45 4.28
N LEU A 65 -7.26 -2.20 3.90
CA LEU A 65 -6.10 -2.41 4.77
C LEU A 65 -5.27 -1.13 4.86
N ASP A 66 -4.86 -0.57 3.73
CA ASP A 66 -4.06 0.66 3.77
C ASP A 66 -4.93 1.88 4.03
N GLY A 67 -6.11 2.00 3.43
CA GLY A 67 -6.99 3.16 3.65
C GLY A 67 -7.60 3.22 5.05
N VAL A 68 -8.53 2.33 5.35
CA VAL A 68 -9.23 2.32 6.65
C VAL A 68 -8.29 1.90 7.78
N GLY A 69 -7.45 0.89 7.57
CA GLY A 69 -6.45 0.48 8.57
C GLY A 69 -5.42 1.59 8.83
N GLY A 70 -4.90 2.22 7.78
CA GLY A 70 -4.01 3.38 7.90
C GLY A 70 -4.66 4.59 8.59
N MET A 71 -5.94 4.86 8.32
CA MET A 71 -6.73 5.88 9.03
C MET A 71 -6.77 5.62 10.54
N LEU A 72 -7.15 4.40 10.95
CA LEU A 72 -7.29 4.06 12.36
C LEU A 72 -5.94 4.07 13.08
N LEU A 73 -4.90 3.50 12.47
CA LEU A 73 -3.57 3.45 13.04
C LEU A 73 -2.99 4.86 13.16
N SER A 74 -3.06 5.65 12.10
CA SER A 74 -2.51 7.01 12.11
C SER A 74 -3.27 7.94 13.05
N GLY A 75 -4.61 7.90 13.01
CA GLY A 75 -5.43 8.65 13.95
C GLY A 75 -5.12 8.27 15.40
N GLY A 76 -5.03 6.96 15.69
CA GLY A 76 -4.71 6.44 17.01
C GLY A 76 -3.35 6.90 17.53
N VAL A 77 -2.30 6.83 16.71
CA VAL A 77 -0.95 7.30 17.09
C VAL A 77 -0.94 8.80 17.36
N ASN A 78 -1.57 9.60 16.50
CA ASN A 78 -1.66 11.06 16.70
C ASN A 78 -2.47 11.42 17.94
N PHE A 79 -3.56 10.71 18.22
CA PHE A 79 -4.34 10.86 19.45
C PHE A 79 -3.48 10.56 20.68
N ALA A 80 -2.73 9.46 20.67
CA ALA A 80 -1.91 9.05 21.80
C ALA A 80 -0.80 10.07 22.09
N LEU A 81 -0.13 10.58 21.04
CA LEU A 81 0.88 11.64 21.17
C LEU A 81 0.27 12.93 21.71
N ALA A 82 -0.88 13.36 21.17
CA ALA A 82 -1.58 14.55 21.64
C ALA A 82 -2.05 14.39 23.09
N TYR A 83 -2.57 13.22 23.46
CA TYR A 83 -2.97 12.91 24.82
C TYR A 83 -1.78 13.06 25.76
N ALA A 84 -0.68 12.34 25.49
CA ALA A 84 0.52 12.41 26.30
C ALA A 84 1.06 13.84 26.42
N MET A 85 1.13 14.59 25.31
CA MET A 85 1.65 15.96 25.31
C MET A 85 0.76 16.91 26.12
N TYR A 86 -0.55 16.93 25.86
CA TYR A 86 -1.44 17.91 26.49
C TYR A 86 -1.83 17.56 27.93
N THR A 87 -1.77 16.30 28.34
CA THR A 87 -2.06 15.92 29.74
C THR A 87 -0.86 16.03 30.67
N THR A 88 0.36 16.08 30.14
CA THR A 88 1.59 16.16 30.96
C THR A 88 2.12 17.59 31.11
N GLN A 89 1.68 18.51 30.25
CA GLN A 89 2.06 19.91 30.32
C GLN A 89 1.26 20.68 31.39
N ASP A 90 1.91 21.67 32.01
CA ASP A 90 1.23 22.63 32.89
C ASP A 90 0.42 23.61 32.04
N THR A 91 -0.81 23.20 31.73
CA THR A 91 -1.77 23.97 30.93
C THR A 91 -2.37 25.15 31.68
N ALA A 92 -2.19 25.22 33.01
CA ALA A 92 -2.55 26.39 33.81
C ALA A 92 -1.55 27.55 33.56
N LYS A 93 -0.27 27.24 33.37
CA LYS A 93 0.76 28.23 33.03
C LYS A 93 0.84 28.53 31.54
N ASN A 94 0.66 27.52 30.69
CA ASN A 94 0.74 27.63 29.23
C ASN A 94 -0.49 26.97 28.58
N PRO A 95 -1.61 27.71 28.41
CA PRO A 95 -2.81 27.13 27.82
C PRO A 95 -2.57 26.72 26.37
N VAL A 96 -3.34 25.73 25.92
CA VAL A 96 -3.29 25.27 24.52
C VAL A 96 -3.88 26.35 23.62
N ARG A 97 -3.07 26.83 22.67
CA ARG A 97 -3.40 27.95 21.78
C ARG A 97 -3.38 27.53 20.33
N LEU A 98 -4.13 28.23 19.47
CA LEU A 98 -4.17 27.91 18.05
C LEU A 98 -2.83 28.23 17.37
N PHE A 99 -2.31 29.45 17.55
CA PHE A 99 -1.09 29.88 16.86
C PHE A 99 0.09 30.13 17.79
N GLN A 100 -0.15 30.67 18.99
CA GLN A 100 0.94 31.10 19.87
C GLN A 100 1.70 29.93 20.52
N LEU A 101 3.02 30.11 20.61
CA LEU A 101 3.92 29.24 21.36
C LEU A 101 3.73 29.44 22.89
N PRO A 102 4.09 28.45 23.73
CA PRO A 102 4.75 27.19 23.40
C PRO A 102 3.82 26.05 22.92
N ASN A 103 2.53 26.09 23.25
CA ASN A 103 1.58 25.00 23.01
C ASN A 103 0.67 25.30 21.80
N THR A 104 1.28 25.40 20.62
CA THR A 104 0.59 25.73 19.37
C THR A 104 -0.03 24.50 18.70
N LEU A 105 -1.35 24.49 18.54
CA LEU A 105 -2.06 23.42 17.83
C LEU A 105 -1.82 23.47 16.33
N ALA A 106 -1.82 24.66 15.73
CA ALA A 106 -1.63 24.79 14.28
C ALA A 106 -0.20 24.40 13.86
N GLY A 107 0.80 24.76 14.67
CA GLY A 107 2.18 24.35 14.42
C GLY A 107 2.37 22.85 14.58
N ASP A 108 1.84 22.26 15.65
CA ASP A 108 1.89 20.81 15.88
C ASP A 108 1.13 20.03 14.78
N ALA A 109 -0.01 20.53 14.31
CA ALA A 109 -0.73 19.96 13.16
C ALA A 109 0.11 19.98 11.87
N ALA A 110 0.77 21.10 11.58
CA ALA A 110 1.64 21.22 10.41
C ALA A 110 2.77 20.19 10.45
N VAL A 111 3.50 20.13 11.58
CA VAL A 111 4.61 19.19 11.76
C VAL A 111 4.14 17.74 11.62
N THR A 112 3.00 17.38 12.22
CA THR A 112 2.38 16.06 12.04
C THR A 112 2.24 15.70 10.58
N ILE A 113 1.69 16.58 9.73
CA ILE A 113 1.45 16.26 8.32
C ILE A 113 2.75 15.89 7.60
N PHE A 114 3.79 16.71 7.78
CA PHE A 114 5.09 16.49 7.12
C PHE A 114 5.80 15.24 7.63
N VAL A 115 5.94 15.12 8.96
CA VAL A 115 6.64 13.99 9.57
C VAL A 115 5.92 12.69 9.29
N GLN A 116 4.59 12.67 9.44
CA GLN A 116 3.79 11.48 9.18
C GLN A 116 3.94 11.02 7.74
N CYS A 117 3.74 11.87 6.74
CA CYS A 117 3.83 11.42 5.34
C CYS A 117 5.22 10.88 4.97
N ILE A 118 6.28 11.49 5.50
CA ILE A 118 7.65 11.00 5.29
C ILE A 118 7.82 9.62 5.93
N LEU A 119 7.44 9.45 7.20
CA LEU A 119 7.57 8.17 7.89
C LEU A 119 6.69 7.09 7.26
N THR A 120 5.43 7.41 6.98
CA THR A 120 4.48 6.51 6.32
C THR A 120 5.01 6.05 4.98
N TRP A 121 5.63 6.92 4.18
CA TRP A 121 6.24 6.52 2.91
C TRP A 121 7.25 5.36 3.05
N PHE A 122 8.09 5.41 4.09
CA PHE A 122 9.06 4.34 4.37
C PHE A 122 8.40 3.08 4.92
N VAL A 123 7.38 3.23 5.79
CA VAL A 123 6.62 2.11 6.32
C VAL A 123 5.93 1.35 5.20
N GLU A 124 5.22 2.06 4.31
CA GLU A 124 4.52 1.47 3.17
C GLU A 124 5.46 0.76 2.20
N LYS A 125 6.63 1.34 1.95
CA LYS A 125 7.67 0.67 1.15
C LYS A 125 8.04 -0.70 1.76
N GLY A 126 8.21 -0.75 3.07
CA GLY A 126 8.56 -1.98 3.78
C GLY A 126 7.43 -3.00 3.80
N LEU A 127 6.21 -2.56 4.11
CA LEU A 127 5.01 -3.42 4.19
C LEU A 127 4.69 -4.03 2.82
N VAL A 128 4.62 -3.22 1.76
CA VAL A 128 4.34 -3.72 0.42
C VAL A 128 5.44 -4.68 -0.05
N ALA A 129 6.72 -4.37 0.18
CA ALA A 129 7.81 -5.27 -0.17
C ALA A 129 7.69 -6.63 0.54
N TYR A 130 7.37 -6.60 1.84
CA TYR A 130 7.16 -7.80 2.65
C TYR A 130 5.95 -8.63 2.18
N ASP A 131 4.84 -7.97 1.84
CA ASP A 131 3.62 -8.64 1.37
C ASP A 131 3.79 -9.25 -0.03
N LEU A 132 4.57 -8.59 -0.89
CA LEU A 132 4.97 -9.11 -2.20
C LEU A 132 5.89 -10.34 -2.05
N ASP A 133 6.88 -10.28 -1.17
CA ASP A 133 7.81 -11.40 -0.93
C ASP A 133 7.10 -12.63 -0.33
N ARG A 134 6.03 -12.41 0.46
CA ARG A 134 5.17 -13.47 0.99
C ARG A 134 4.08 -13.95 0.02
N ARG A 135 3.99 -13.39 -1.19
CA ARG A 135 2.94 -13.70 -2.16
C ARG A 135 1.52 -13.45 -1.62
N SER A 136 1.40 -12.52 -0.67
CA SER A 136 0.12 -12.12 -0.10
C SER A 136 -0.67 -11.22 -1.06
N VAL A 137 0.05 -10.42 -1.86
CA VAL A 137 -0.52 -9.48 -2.83
C VAL A 137 0.22 -9.62 -4.16
N GLN A 138 -0.50 -9.40 -5.26
CA GLN A 138 0.08 -9.39 -6.61
C GLN A 138 0.59 -7.99 -6.97
N PRO A 139 1.72 -7.87 -7.67
CA PRO A 139 2.12 -6.61 -8.30
C PRO A 139 1.06 -6.09 -9.28
N MET A 140 0.92 -4.76 -9.42
CA MET A 140 -0.01 -4.16 -10.38
C MET A 140 0.65 -3.97 -11.73
N GLY A 141 0.32 -4.83 -12.71
CA GLY A 141 0.88 -4.81 -14.06
C GLY A 141 0.05 -4.05 -15.10
N PHE A 142 -1.21 -3.72 -14.79
CA PHE A 142 -2.13 -3.10 -15.74
C PHE A 142 -1.80 -1.63 -16.07
N VAL A 143 -1.00 -0.96 -15.23
CA VAL A 143 -0.61 0.44 -15.44
C VAL A 143 0.60 0.47 -16.39
N PRO A 144 0.52 1.16 -17.54
CA PRO A 144 1.64 1.27 -18.47
C PRO A 144 2.78 2.09 -17.85
N GLU A 145 4.01 1.76 -18.23
CA GLU A 145 5.19 2.48 -17.77
C GLU A 145 5.19 3.93 -18.29
N PRO A 146 5.46 4.95 -17.45
CA PRO A 146 5.45 6.33 -17.90
C PRO A 146 6.60 6.62 -18.88
N THR A 147 6.29 7.37 -19.93
CA THR A 147 7.26 7.80 -20.94
C THR A 147 7.92 9.14 -20.60
N LEU A 148 7.27 9.98 -19.80
CA LEU A 148 7.76 11.32 -19.46
C LEU A 148 8.89 11.28 -18.43
N ARG A 149 9.97 12.03 -18.70
CA ARG A 149 11.20 12.06 -17.87
C ARG A 149 10.95 12.32 -16.38
N TRP A 150 10.09 13.29 -16.06
CA TRP A 150 9.80 13.64 -14.66
C TRP A 150 8.99 12.56 -13.94
N GLN A 151 8.10 11.85 -14.65
CA GLN A 151 7.35 10.72 -14.11
C GLN A 151 8.28 9.53 -13.86
N ARG A 152 9.15 9.21 -14.83
CA ARG A 152 10.17 8.16 -14.67
C ARG A 152 11.07 8.43 -13.47
N TRP A 153 11.54 9.67 -13.32
CA TRP A 153 12.27 10.10 -12.14
C TRP A 153 11.45 9.86 -10.87
N PHE A 154 10.19 10.33 -10.81
CA PHE A 154 9.32 10.14 -9.65
C PHE A 154 9.14 8.67 -9.27
N PHE A 155 9.05 7.76 -10.23
CA PHE A 155 8.88 6.33 -10.00
C PHE A 155 10.17 5.51 -9.82
N PHE A 156 11.34 6.14 -9.80
CA PHE A 156 12.65 5.47 -9.76
C PHE A 156 12.94 4.59 -10.99
N LEU A 157 12.42 4.96 -12.16
CA LEU A 157 12.67 4.27 -13.43
C LEU A 157 13.88 4.89 -14.15
N PRO A 158 14.73 4.07 -14.82
CA PRO A 158 15.88 4.58 -15.56
C PRO A 158 15.40 5.52 -16.68
N THR A 159 16.04 6.68 -16.83
CA THR A 159 15.77 7.54 -18.01
C THR A 159 16.58 6.97 -19.17
N SER A 160 15.94 6.68 -20.31
CA SER A 160 16.49 5.98 -21.50
C SER A 160 17.75 6.59 -22.14
N VAL A 161 18.32 7.65 -21.56
CA VAL A 161 19.57 8.29 -21.99
C VAL A 161 20.77 7.85 -21.11
N GLU A 162 20.55 7.26 -19.93
CA GLU A 162 21.62 6.82 -19.01
C GLU A 162 22.24 5.45 -19.35
N GLU A 163 21.75 4.74 -20.36
CA GLU A 163 22.21 3.37 -20.70
C GLU A 163 23.57 3.26 -21.41
N LYS A 164 24.35 4.35 -21.54
CA LYS A 164 25.69 4.27 -22.17
C LYS A 164 26.88 4.85 -21.39
N GLY A 165 26.71 5.28 -20.14
CA GLY A 165 27.83 5.80 -19.36
C GLY A 165 27.65 5.54 -17.87
N GLU A 166 28.61 4.81 -17.29
CA GLU A 166 28.91 4.66 -15.86
C GLU A 166 27.71 4.81 -14.90
N VAL A 167 27.20 3.67 -14.39
CA VAL A 167 26.13 3.65 -13.39
C VAL A 167 26.64 4.28 -12.09
N VAL A 168 26.50 5.59 -11.95
CA VAL A 168 26.76 6.30 -10.69
C VAL A 168 25.69 5.86 -9.70
N THR A 169 26.03 4.87 -8.87
CA THR A 169 25.11 4.39 -7.84
C THR A 169 24.93 5.54 -6.84
N PRO A 170 23.69 6.05 -6.64
CA PRO A 170 23.47 7.14 -5.72
C PRO A 170 23.93 6.72 -4.31
N SER A 171 24.53 7.67 -3.59
CA SER A 171 24.93 7.43 -2.20
C SER A 171 23.71 7.01 -1.37
N ARG A 172 23.92 6.22 -0.31
CA ARG A 172 22.82 5.79 0.58
C ARG A 172 21.98 6.98 1.05
N LEU A 173 22.65 8.10 1.36
CA LEU A 173 21.99 9.34 1.75
C LEU A 173 21.16 9.94 0.62
N ALA A 174 21.66 9.99 -0.61
CA ALA A 174 20.91 10.48 -1.76
C ALA A 174 19.64 9.64 -2.01
N SER A 175 19.74 8.31 -1.90
CA SER A 175 18.59 7.40 -2.03
C SER A 175 17.56 7.57 -0.91
N LEU A 176 18.02 7.87 0.32
CA LEU A 176 17.12 8.18 1.43
C LEU A 176 16.42 9.53 1.23
N LEU A 177 17.15 10.57 0.83
CA LEU A 177 16.60 11.89 0.54
C LEU A 177 15.60 11.84 -0.61
N GLN A 178 15.87 11.08 -1.66
CA GLN A 178 14.93 10.87 -2.76
C GLN A 178 13.63 10.21 -2.29
N GLN A 179 13.71 9.22 -1.41
CA GLN A 179 12.50 8.61 -0.82
C GLN A 179 11.74 9.62 0.06
N ALA A 180 12.44 10.33 0.94
CA ALA A 180 11.83 11.35 1.79
C ALA A 180 11.14 12.46 0.96
N LEU A 181 11.72 12.84 -0.17
CA LEU A 181 11.16 13.85 -1.08
C LEU A 181 9.79 13.44 -1.64
N ARG A 182 9.54 12.15 -1.89
CA ARG A 182 8.24 11.68 -2.40
C ARG A 182 7.17 11.66 -1.31
N GLY A 183 7.55 11.23 -0.11
CA GLY A 183 6.71 11.42 1.09
C GLY A 183 6.41 12.91 1.33
N LEU A 184 7.38 13.79 1.13
CA LEU A 184 7.23 15.24 1.25
C LEU A 184 6.28 15.83 0.19
N ILE A 185 6.31 15.34 -1.05
CA ILE A 185 5.36 15.78 -2.09
C ILE A 185 3.92 15.50 -1.63
N LEU A 186 3.64 14.29 -1.13
CA LEU A 186 2.32 13.96 -0.59
C LEU A 186 1.98 14.79 0.65
N ALA A 187 2.96 15.08 1.51
CA ALA A 187 2.78 15.99 2.65
C ALA A 187 2.34 17.38 2.23
N VAL A 188 2.91 17.94 1.15
CA VAL A 188 2.53 19.28 0.66
C VAL A 188 1.07 19.30 0.22
N PHE A 189 0.61 18.28 -0.51
CA PHE A 189 -0.81 18.17 -0.87
C PHE A 189 -1.71 18.01 0.36
N GLY A 190 -1.32 17.14 1.30
CA GLY A 190 -2.03 16.97 2.57
C GLY A 190 -2.08 18.26 3.39
N PHE A 191 -1.01 19.03 3.42
CA PHE A 191 -0.92 20.30 4.12
C PHE A 191 -1.85 21.34 3.51
N LEU A 192 -1.79 21.54 2.19
CA LEU A 192 -2.63 22.50 1.49
C LEU A 192 -4.13 22.18 1.63
N LEU A 193 -4.49 20.91 1.75
CA LEU A 193 -5.87 20.48 1.89
C LEU A 193 -6.35 20.48 3.35
N LEU A 194 -5.67 19.73 4.22
CA LEU A 194 -6.16 19.41 5.56
C LEU A 194 -5.78 20.44 6.62
N TRP A 195 -4.62 21.11 6.47
CA TRP A 195 -4.20 22.11 7.45
C TRP A 195 -5.12 23.33 7.52
N PRO A 196 -5.46 24.03 6.40
CA PRO A 196 -6.36 25.18 6.48
C PRO A 196 -7.77 24.79 6.93
N ALA A 197 -8.27 23.62 6.49
CA ALA A 197 -9.54 23.09 6.97
C ALA A 197 -9.51 22.84 8.49
N GLY A 198 -8.43 22.23 8.99
CA GLY A 198 -8.22 21.99 10.41
C GLY A 198 -8.14 23.28 11.23
N VAL A 199 -7.38 24.28 10.77
CA VAL A 199 -7.32 25.61 11.39
C VAL A 199 -8.69 26.29 11.41
N GLY A 200 -9.46 26.17 10.32
CA GLY A 200 -10.83 26.70 10.25
C GLY A 200 -11.76 26.05 11.27
N VAL A 201 -11.73 24.71 11.38
CA VAL A 201 -12.51 23.96 12.38
C VAL A 201 -12.09 24.36 13.81
N LEU A 202 -10.80 24.43 14.08
CA LEU A 202 -10.29 24.83 15.39
C LEU A 202 -10.73 26.26 15.74
N THR A 203 -10.65 27.19 14.78
CA THR A 203 -11.13 28.57 14.95
C THR A 203 -12.61 28.62 15.33
N ALA A 204 -13.44 27.73 14.80
CA ALA A 204 -14.86 27.64 15.14
C ALA A 204 -15.13 27.03 16.53
N LEU A 205 -14.26 26.13 17.01
CA LEU A 205 -14.39 25.45 18.30
C LEU A 205 -13.70 26.17 19.45
N GLY A 206 -12.73 27.03 19.15
CA GLY A 206 -11.89 27.70 20.13
C GLY A 206 -12.58 28.88 20.82
N GLN A 207 -12.21 29.14 22.07
CA GLN A 207 -12.62 30.36 22.75
C GLN A 207 -11.64 31.47 22.41
N LYS A 208 -12.15 32.56 21.84
CA LYS A 208 -11.33 33.73 21.49
C LYS A 208 -10.91 34.44 22.77
N THR A 209 -9.61 34.42 23.06
CA THR A 209 -9.02 35.05 24.24
C THR A 209 -7.91 35.98 23.79
N GLY A 210 -8.16 37.28 23.83
CA GLY A 210 -7.25 38.28 23.27
C GLY A 210 -7.15 38.15 21.73
N GLY A 211 -5.92 37.97 21.23
CA GLY A 211 -5.61 37.86 19.79
C GLY A 211 -5.50 36.42 19.26
N ASP A 212 -5.83 35.40 20.06
CA ASP A 212 -5.71 33.99 19.68
C ASP A 212 -6.92 33.17 20.20
N TYR A 213 -6.97 31.89 19.84
CA TYR A 213 -7.98 30.94 20.28
C TYR A 213 -7.37 29.95 21.28
N THR A 214 -8.05 29.77 22.40
CA THR A 214 -7.65 28.85 23.48
C THR A 214 -8.59 27.65 23.55
N TYR A 215 -8.05 26.51 23.95
CA TYR A 215 -8.78 25.24 24.05
C TYR A 215 -8.59 24.60 25.41
N ALA A 216 -9.59 23.82 25.82
CA ALA A 216 -9.42 22.92 26.95
C ALA A 216 -8.30 21.91 26.65
N ASP A 217 -7.58 21.54 27.68
CA ASP A 217 -6.49 20.56 27.63
C ASP A 217 -6.98 19.14 27.28
N ARG A 218 -8.26 18.85 27.52
CA ARG A 218 -8.86 17.54 27.25
C ARG A 218 -9.87 17.57 26.11
N TRP A 219 -9.84 16.45 25.39
CA TRP A 219 -10.66 16.06 24.24
C TRP A 219 -10.48 16.88 22.97
N THR A 220 -10.52 18.21 23.02
CA THR A 220 -10.51 19.01 21.77
C THR A 220 -9.20 18.82 20.99
N PRO A 221 -8.01 19.00 21.60
CA PRO A 221 -6.73 18.76 20.92
C PRO A 221 -6.56 17.32 20.43
N GLN A 222 -6.95 16.35 21.27
CA GLN A 222 -6.71 14.92 21.01
C GLN A 222 -7.63 14.40 19.90
N VAL A 223 -8.91 14.75 19.93
CA VAL A 223 -9.88 14.39 18.89
C VAL A 223 -9.52 15.07 17.58
N PHE A 224 -9.12 16.35 17.61
CA PHE A 224 -8.63 17.03 16.42
C PHE A 224 -7.44 16.29 15.79
N LYS A 225 -6.45 15.90 16.61
CA LYS A 225 -5.28 15.14 16.16
C LYS A 225 -5.62 13.75 15.64
N PHE A 226 -6.58 13.06 16.26
CA PHE A 226 -7.10 11.80 15.77
C PHE A 226 -7.69 11.95 14.36
N VAL A 227 -8.60 12.91 14.19
CA VAL A 227 -9.28 13.14 12.91
C VAL A 227 -8.28 13.59 11.84
N LEU A 228 -7.39 14.53 12.15
CA LEU A 228 -6.38 15.02 11.22
C LEU A 228 -5.44 13.88 10.77
N GLY A 229 -4.87 13.14 11.73
CA GLY A 229 -3.98 12.01 11.46
C GLY A 229 -4.68 10.91 10.67
N GLY A 230 -5.92 10.60 11.04
CA GLY A 230 -6.74 9.60 10.39
C GLY A 230 -7.10 9.98 8.95
N LEU A 231 -7.62 11.18 8.70
CA LEU A 231 -7.91 11.65 7.35
C LEU A 231 -6.65 11.71 6.48
N LEU A 232 -5.53 12.15 7.06
CA LEU A 232 -4.26 12.14 6.35
C LEU A 232 -3.85 10.71 5.99
N GLY A 233 -3.95 9.76 6.93
CA GLY A 233 -3.72 8.33 6.69
C GLY A 233 -4.60 7.83 5.55
N LEU A 234 -5.93 7.97 5.68
CA LEU A 234 -6.93 7.54 4.70
C LEU A 234 -6.61 7.97 3.27
N PHE A 235 -6.12 9.20 3.08
CA PHE A 235 -5.78 9.71 1.76
C PHE A 235 -4.39 9.31 1.29
N THR A 236 -3.42 9.18 2.18
CA THR A 236 -2.01 9.00 1.80
C THR A 236 -1.58 7.54 1.72
N THR A 237 -1.99 6.68 2.66
CA THR A 237 -1.55 5.28 2.71
C THR A 237 -1.99 4.48 1.48
N PRO A 238 -3.25 4.55 0.98
CA PRO A 238 -3.63 3.84 -0.25
C PRO A 238 -2.81 4.29 -1.46
N LEU A 239 -2.53 5.59 -1.57
CA LEU A 239 -1.76 6.14 -2.69
C LEU A 239 -0.31 5.68 -2.65
N MET A 240 0.29 5.62 -1.47
CA MET A 240 1.65 5.13 -1.27
C MET A 240 1.73 3.62 -1.54
N ALA A 241 0.79 2.83 -1.02
CA ALA A 241 0.72 1.39 -1.29
C ALA A 241 0.55 1.10 -2.78
N ALA A 242 -0.39 1.81 -3.43
CA ALA A 242 -0.61 1.69 -4.87
C ALA A 242 0.65 2.06 -5.69
N PHE A 243 1.35 3.14 -5.30
CA PHE A 243 2.61 3.53 -5.93
C PHE A 243 3.64 2.38 -5.90
N TRP A 244 3.82 1.74 -4.74
CA TRP A 244 4.80 0.66 -4.60
C TRP A 244 4.39 -0.62 -5.34
N LEU A 245 3.10 -0.95 -5.34
CA LEU A 245 2.55 -2.10 -6.08
C LEU A 245 2.67 -1.94 -7.60
N VAL A 246 2.44 -0.73 -8.12
CA VAL A 246 2.62 -0.42 -9.56
C VAL A 246 4.10 -0.49 -9.92
N LYS A 247 4.97 0.12 -9.09
CA LYS A 247 6.41 0.06 -9.32
C LYS A 247 6.93 -1.37 -9.36
N ALA A 248 6.49 -2.21 -8.41
CA ALA A 248 6.86 -3.63 -8.39
C ALA A 248 6.36 -4.36 -9.65
N GLY A 249 5.19 -3.99 -10.18
CA GLY A 249 4.67 -4.54 -11.43
C GLY A 249 5.58 -4.26 -12.63
N TRP A 250 6.11 -3.04 -12.73
CA TRP A 250 7.08 -2.68 -13.77
C TRP A 250 8.41 -3.41 -13.62
N GLU A 251 8.93 -3.53 -12.40
CA GLU A 251 10.19 -4.25 -12.16
C GLU A 251 10.08 -5.72 -12.59
N VAL A 252 8.99 -6.40 -12.26
CA VAL A 252 8.77 -7.78 -12.69
C VAL A 252 8.65 -7.87 -14.22
N LYS A 253 7.91 -6.96 -14.88
CA LYS A 253 7.79 -6.94 -16.35
C LYS A 253 9.12 -6.70 -17.05
N ALA A 254 9.97 -5.82 -16.52
CA ALA A 254 11.29 -5.55 -17.07
C ALA A 254 12.23 -6.76 -17.03
N HIS A 255 12.10 -7.62 -16.01
CA HIS A 255 12.89 -8.86 -15.92
C HIS A 255 12.41 -9.97 -16.88
N HIS A 256 11.15 -9.92 -17.35
CA HIS A 256 10.56 -10.94 -18.23
C HIS A 256 10.65 -10.60 -19.73
N LEU A 257 11.09 -9.39 -20.10
CA LEU A 257 11.35 -9.06 -21.49
C LEU A 257 12.58 -9.86 -21.98
N PRO A 258 12.46 -10.64 -23.08
CA PRO A 258 13.61 -11.33 -23.64
C PRO A 258 14.69 -10.30 -24.01
N LYS A 259 15.93 -10.56 -23.62
CA LYS A 259 17.09 -9.68 -23.87
C LYS A 259 17.57 -9.68 -25.33
N ASP A 260 16.70 -10.02 -26.28
CA ASP A 260 17.07 -10.27 -27.67
C ASP A 260 16.45 -9.21 -28.59
N ILE A 261 17.12 -8.07 -28.76
CA ILE A 261 17.29 -7.33 -30.03
C ILE A 261 18.68 -6.67 -30.03
#